data_AF-A0A535EK85-F1
#
_entry.id   AF-A0A535EK85-F1
#
_cell.length_a   1.000
_cell.length_b   1.000
_cell.length_c   1.000
_cell.angle_alpha   90.00
_cell.angle_beta   90.00
_cell.angle_gamma   90.00
#
_symmetry.space_group_name_H-M   'P 1'
#
loop_
_entity.id
_entity.type
_entity.pdbx_description
1 polymer ?
#
loop_
_entity_poly.entity_id
_entity_poly.type
_entity_poly.pdbx_seq_one_letter_code
_entity_poly.pdbx_strand_id
1 'polypeptide(L)'
;MPSLADALLSAAVLWLALALVVPKRNWRTVRIRLQAAARGERRHPFGPALTPPDGVSPRFLRLLASEAPRCLELGVPLWLATLRVEYLGWQRRRLARERWATSPAGWTWAHLRGRIDEDELTRRLADGGYPSPATKAQLSFRHHYAGPPASWLAELDDESPVPPRIAATAINGQRQRQAALTSSLPLSVQTLGALKVCDGDKDVTAELLAAPTASYLWQYLLVRAIHEPGHPIPRTIPAEELHPGYERETQLMRLRKLLNRMHTKLPAISRSLTVTERDLMLDVETCRVDAVEILRLAADNPGTGLLPEAVVAEIESAIAATAAEFLADWDDLEQTINEGRGAAEEYVRSVRVRLQEARVILLARLGSHFLARKEAGRAVAILDEAFRLDPDRQGLAEELTKALEAAGHRARAAEVRRRYVQRE
;
A
#
# COMPACT_ATOMS: atom_id res chain seq x y z
N MET A 1 54.70 -10.90 25.69
CA MET A 1 53.68 -11.56 24.84
C MET A 1 52.33 -11.25 25.49
N PRO A 2 51.44 -10.49 24.84
CA PRO A 2 50.11 -10.25 25.39
C PRO A 2 49.39 -11.58 25.61
N SER A 3 48.57 -11.68 26.66
CA SER A 3 47.79 -12.89 26.88
C SER A 3 46.74 -13.04 25.78
N LEU A 4 46.30 -14.27 25.52
CA LEU A 4 45.22 -14.53 24.55
C LEU A 4 43.93 -13.77 24.92
N ALA A 5 43.70 -13.52 26.22
CA ALA A 5 42.59 -12.70 26.70
C ALA A 5 42.74 -11.22 26.27
N ASP A 6 43.94 -10.63 26.36
CA ASP A 6 44.18 -9.25 25.94
C ASP A 6 44.01 -9.07 24.42
N ALA A 7 44.44 -10.06 23.64
CA ALA A 7 44.26 -10.07 22.20
C ALA A 7 42.77 -10.16 21.80
N LEU A 8 41.99 -11.01 22.47
CA LEU A 8 40.55 -11.13 22.24
C LEU A 8 39.79 -9.85 22.65
N LEU A 9 40.15 -9.25 23.78
CA LEU A 9 39.54 -7.99 24.23
C LEU A 9 39.80 -6.86 23.24
N SER A 10 41.05 -6.73 22.77
CA SER A 10 41.43 -5.71 21.78
C SER A 10 40.69 -5.92 20.45
N ALA A 11 40.58 -7.16 19.98
CA ALA A 11 39.84 -7.49 18.77
C ALA A 11 38.34 -7.20 18.91
N ALA A 12 37.74 -7.46 20.08
CA ALA A 12 36.34 -7.16 20.36
C ALA A 12 36.06 -5.65 20.37
N VAL A 13 36.95 -4.84 20.95
CA VAL A 13 36.84 -3.37 20.92
C VAL A 13 36.93 -2.84 19.50
N LEU A 14 37.86 -3.36 18.70
CA LEU A 14 38.02 -2.96 17.30
C LEU A 14 36.79 -3.34 16.46
N TRP A 15 36.24 -4.54 16.69
CA TRP A 15 35.00 -5.00 16.04
C TRP A 15 33.79 -4.16 16.43
N LEU A 16 33.67 -3.79 17.71
CA LEU A 16 32.61 -2.90 18.19
C LEU A 16 32.74 -1.52 17.55
N ALA A 17 33.95 -0.98 17.46
CA ALA A 17 34.22 0.29 16.78
C ALA A 17 33.85 0.21 15.29
N LEU A 18 34.22 -0.88 14.60
CA LEU A 18 33.89 -1.07 13.18
C LEU A 18 32.38 -1.21 12.97
N ALA A 19 31.70 -1.95 13.84
CA ALA A 19 30.25 -2.11 13.81
C ALA A 19 29.50 -0.80 14.10
N LEU A 20 30.07 0.10 14.90
CA LEU A 20 29.49 1.40 15.23
C LEU A 20 29.85 2.49 14.21
N VAL A 21 30.91 2.33 13.42
CA VAL A 21 31.36 3.35 12.46
C VAL A 21 30.91 3.03 11.04
N VAL A 22 30.86 1.75 10.65
CA VAL A 22 30.56 1.34 9.29
C VAL A 22 29.05 1.15 9.11
N PRO A 23 28.41 1.94 8.24
CA PRO A 23 27.00 1.78 7.93
C PRO A 23 26.76 0.44 7.23
N LYS A 24 25.84 -0.38 7.73
CA LYS A 24 25.49 -1.67 7.12
C LYS A 24 24.43 -1.54 6.03
N ARG A 25 23.85 -0.35 5.87
CA ARG A 25 22.76 -0.04 4.94
C ARG A 25 23.29 0.55 3.64
N ASN A 26 22.55 0.36 2.55
CA ASN A 26 22.95 0.80 1.20
C ASN A 26 23.20 2.32 1.14
N TRP A 27 24.47 2.72 1.09
CA TRP A 27 24.91 4.12 1.14
C TRP A 27 24.34 4.99 0.02
N ARG A 28 23.97 4.40 -1.12
CA ARG A 28 23.45 5.13 -2.29
C ARG A 28 22.13 5.83 -2.00
N THR A 29 21.28 5.26 -1.14
CA THR A 29 19.94 5.81 -0.83
C THR A 29 19.94 6.75 0.37
N VAL A 30 20.99 6.71 1.20
CA VAL A 30 21.10 7.48 2.44
C VAL A 30 20.90 8.97 2.19
N ARG A 31 21.60 9.54 1.21
CA ARG A 31 21.53 10.97 0.90
C ARG A 31 20.12 11.41 0.52
N ILE A 32 19.45 10.66 -0.36
CA ILE A 32 18.10 10.97 -0.84
C ILE A 32 17.10 10.91 0.33
N ARG A 33 17.18 9.86 1.14
CA ARG A 33 16.29 9.66 2.31
C ARG A 33 16.47 10.76 3.36
N LEU A 34 17.70 11.15 3.65
CA LEU A 34 17.99 12.27 4.56
C LEU A 34 17.48 13.60 3.99
N GLN A 35 17.61 13.85 2.69
CA GLN A 35 17.09 15.07 2.06
C GLN A 35 15.56 15.14 2.12
N ALA A 36 14.85 14.06 1.80
CA ALA A 36 13.39 13.99 1.88
C ALA A 36 12.89 14.18 3.32
N ALA A 37 13.55 13.56 4.30
CA ALA A 37 13.21 13.75 5.70
C ALA A 37 13.48 15.20 6.18
N ALA A 38 14.57 15.82 5.72
CA ALA A 38 14.90 17.21 6.04
C ALA A 38 13.89 18.20 5.43
N ARG A 39 13.33 17.87 4.25
CA ARG A 39 12.25 18.64 3.61
C ARG A 39 10.90 18.49 4.31
N GLY A 40 10.75 17.46 5.13
CA GLY A 40 9.51 17.16 5.84
C GLY A 40 8.60 16.19 5.09
N GLU A 41 8.97 15.78 3.87
CA GLU A 41 8.26 14.82 3.01
C GLU A 41 8.19 13.44 3.65
N ARG A 42 9.29 13.00 4.30
CA ARG A 42 9.34 11.77 5.10
C ARG A 42 9.39 12.04 6.59
N ARG A 43 8.67 11.25 7.39
CA ARG A 43 8.75 11.29 8.86
C ARG A 43 10.04 10.65 9.38
N HIS A 44 10.41 9.50 8.82
CA HIS A 44 11.58 8.73 9.21
C HIS A 44 12.35 8.26 7.97
N PRO A 45 13.64 8.62 7.80
CA PRO A 45 14.41 8.21 6.62
C PRO A 45 14.68 6.69 6.59
N PHE A 46 14.73 6.06 7.77
CA PHE A 46 15.12 4.65 7.94
C PHE A 46 14.12 3.81 8.75
N GLY A 47 12.86 4.25 8.83
CA GLY A 47 11.82 3.61 9.65
C GLY A 47 11.66 4.26 11.03
N PRO A 48 10.49 4.09 11.68
CA PRO A 48 10.24 4.60 13.02
C PRO A 48 11.14 3.92 14.07
N ALA A 49 11.32 4.56 15.22
CA ALA A 49 11.92 3.92 16.38
C ALA A 49 11.10 2.68 16.76
N LEU A 50 11.77 1.60 17.16
CA LEU A 50 11.08 0.41 17.65
C LEU A 50 10.31 0.76 18.93
N THR A 51 9.06 0.30 19.02
CA THR A 51 8.28 0.45 20.24
C THR A 51 9.00 -0.30 21.37
N PRO A 52 9.40 0.37 22.47
CA PRO A 52 10.12 -0.30 23.53
C PRO A 52 9.23 -1.38 24.18
N PRO A 53 9.79 -2.52 24.62
CA PRO A 53 9.04 -3.52 25.37
C PRO A 53 8.49 -2.92 26.67
N ASP A 54 7.26 -3.30 27.03
CA ASP A 54 6.59 -2.84 28.25
C ASP A 54 7.41 -3.21 29.50
N GLY A 55 7.69 -2.23 30.37
CA GLY A 55 8.25 -2.48 31.71
C GLY A 55 9.47 -1.66 32.15
N VAL A 56 10.14 -0.91 31.27
CA VAL A 56 11.37 -0.16 31.65
C VAL A 56 11.02 1.30 31.98
N SER A 57 11.35 1.88 33.13
CA SER A 57 11.47 3.35 33.30
C SER A 57 12.92 3.66 33.68
N PRO A 58 13.53 4.83 33.35
CA PRO A 58 13.00 6.17 33.03
C PRO A 58 12.95 6.47 31.52
N ARG A 59 12.20 7.51 31.12
CA ARG A 59 11.94 7.89 29.71
C ARG A 59 13.18 7.97 28.81
N PHE A 60 14.32 8.38 29.35
CA PHE A 60 15.57 8.50 28.60
C PHE A 60 16.17 7.14 28.23
N LEU A 61 16.16 6.17 29.15
CA LEU A 61 16.64 4.81 28.87
C LEU A 61 15.71 4.09 27.89
N ARG A 62 14.39 4.35 27.92
CA ARG A 62 13.46 3.86 26.89
C ARG A 62 13.86 4.35 25.50
N LEU A 63 14.12 5.65 25.36
CA LEU A 63 14.49 6.26 24.09
C LEU A 63 15.83 5.72 23.57
N LEU A 64 16.83 5.60 24.44
CA LEU A 64 18.12 5.01 24.07
C LEU A 64 17.98 3.54 23.68
N ALA A 65 17.22 2.74 24.45
CA ALA A 65 17.01 1.33 24.15
C ALA A 65 16.24 1.12 22.84
N SER A 66 15.22 1.95 22.55
CA SER A 66 14.49 1.89 21.27
C SER A 66 15.33 2.28 20.06
N GLU A 67 16.35 3.13 20.27
CA GLU A 67 17.22 3.62 19.19
C GLU A 67 18.50 2.78 19.03
N ALA A 68 18.87 1.95 20.01
CA ALA A 68 20.10 1.16 19.97
C ALA A 68 20.20 0.23 18.74
N PRO A 69 19.14 -0.49 18.32
CA PRO A 69 19.20 -1.30 17.09
C PRO A 69 19.45 -0.45 15.84
N ARG A 70 18.84 0.73 15.78
CA ARG A 70 18.98 1.68 14.67
C ARG A 70 20.38 2.29 14.63
N CYS A 71 20.95 2.60 15.79
CA CYS A 71 22.32 3.07 15.93
C CYS A 71 23.33 2.00 15.47
N LEU A 72 23.12 0.73 15.82
CA LEU A 72 23.95 -0.39 15.38
C LEU A 72 23.81 -0.70 13.88
N GLU A 73 22.64 -0.46 13.29
CA GLU A 73 22.40 -0.68 11.86
C GLU A 73 23.03 0.42 11.00
N LEU A 74 22.85 1.68 11.41
CA LEU A 74 23.30 2.85 10.66
C LEU A 74 24.76 3.21 10.94
N GLY A 75 25.28 2.85 12.10
CA GLY A 75 26.46 3.45 12.68
C GLY A 75 26.17 4.82 13.32
N VAL A 76 26.95 5.18 14.34
CA VAL A 76 26.78 6.40 15.14
C VAL A 76 26.72 7.68 14.28
N PRO A 77 27.61 7.90 13.29
CA PRO A 77 27.58 9.13 12.50
C PRO A 77 26.27 9.29 11.71
N LEU A 78 25.81 8.21 11.08
CA LEU A 78 24.59 8.22 10.27
C LEU A 78 23.33 8.28 11.14
N TRP A 79 23.35 7.65 12.31
CA TRP A 79 22.28 7.76 13.30
C TRP A 79 22.13 9.19 13.81
N LEU A 80 23.22 9.88 14.17
CA LEU A 80 23.18 11.30 14.56
C LEU A 80 22.68 12.20 13.43
N ALA A 81 23.14 11.96 12.19
CA ALA A 81 22.63 12.68 11.02
C ALA A 81 21.13 12.47 10.82
N THR A 82 20.65 11.24 11.05
CA THR A 82 19.23 10.88 10.99
C THR A 82 18.41 11.63 12.03
N LEU A 83 18.84 11.63 13.30
CA LEU A 83 18.15 12.36 14.38
C LEU A 83 18.05 13.86 14.08
N ARG A 84 19.15 14.47 13.62
CA ARG A 84 19.17 15.89 13.25
C ARG A 84 18.17 16.19 12.13
N VAL A 85 18.13 15.35 11.11
CA VAL A 85 17.26 15.52 9.95
C VAL A 85 15.78 15.29 10.32
N GLU A 86 15.48 14.29 11.14
CA GLU A 86 14.13 14.05 11.66
C GLU A 86 13.63 15.23 12.48
N TYR A 87 14.50 15.83 13.31
CA TYR A 87 14.19 17.04 14.07
C TYR A 87 13.87 18.23 13.16
N LEU A 88 14.70 18.49 12.14
CA LEU A 88 14.46 19.55 11.16
C LEU A 88 13.15 19.32 10.38
N GLY A 89 12.90 18.09 9.94
CA GLY A 89 11.66 17.71 9.27
C GLY A 89 10.44 17.88 10.18
N TRP A 90 10.56 17.53 11.46
CA TRP A 90 9.51 17.76 12.46
C TRP A 90 9.22 19.25 12.65
N GLN A 91 10.26 20.10 12.78
CA GLN A 91 10.09 21.55 12.88
C GLN A 91 9.38 22.12 11.66
N ARG A 92 9.78 21.71 10.44
CA ARG A 92 9.12 22.16 9.20
C ARG A 92 7.66 21.74 9.13
N ARG A 93 7.36 20.48 9.45
CA ARG A 93 5.97 19.98 9.51
C ARG A 93 5.14 20.69 10.56
N ARG A 94 5.74 21.05 11.70
CA ARG A 94 5.07 21.84 12.74
C ARG A 94 4.75 23.23 12.22
N LEU A 95 5.72 23.95 11.65
CA LEU A 95 5.50 25.27 11.05
C LEU A 95 4.51 25.24 9.88
N ALA A 96 4.52 24.19 9.07
CA ALA A 96 3.55 24.00 8.00
C ALA A 96 2.13 23.75 8.56
N ARG A 97 2.01 22.95 9.63
CA ARG A 97 0.74 22.76 10.35
C ARG A 97 0.23 24.03 11.01
N GLU A 98 1.11 24.82 11.63
CA GLU A 98 0.77 26.12 12.21
C GLU A 98 0.27 27.07 11.11
N ARG A 99 1.01 27.22 10.00
CA ARG A 99 0.60 28.02 8.84
C ARG A 99 -0.73 27.56 8.23
N TRP A 100 -0.92 26.24 8.10
CA TRP A 100 -2.15 25.68 7.59
C TRP A 100 -3.32 25.92 8.55
N ALA A 101 -3.12 25.74 9.86
CA ALA A 101 -4.13 26.01 10.88
C ALA A 101 -4.53 27.50 10.96
N THR A 102 -3.65 28.41 10.52
CA THR A 102 -3.95 29.83 10.36
C THR A 102 -4.40 30.22 8.95
N SER A 103 -4.59 29.26 8.04
CA SER A 103 -5.08 29.52 6.69
C SER A 103 -6.60 29.38 6.63
N PRO A 104 -7.28 30.01 5.64
CA PRO A 104 -8.72 29.85 5.43
C PRO A 104 -9.15 28.37 5.34
N ALA A 105 -8.38 27.56 4.61
CA ALA A 105 -8.64 26.13 4.48
C ALA A 105 -8.55 25.40 5.82
N GLY A 106 -7.58 25.77 6.66
CA GLY A 106 -7.45 25.20 8.00
C GLY A 106 -8.59 25.59 8.93
N TRP A 107 -9.07 26.83 8.86
CA TRP A 107 -10.26 27.27 9.62
C TRP A 107 -11.51 26.53 9.17
N THR A 108 -11.76 26.44 7.86
CA THR A 108 -12.90 25.69 7.33
C THR A 108 -12.85 24.22 7.75
N TRP A 109 -11.67 23.58 7.69
CA TRP A 109 -11.52 22.21 8.16
C TRP A 109 -11.76 22.06 9.67
N ALA A 110 -11.29 23.01 10.47
CA ALA A 110 -11.54 23.02 11.90
C ALA A 110 -13.04 23.11 12.22
N HIS A 111 -13.79 23.92 11.46
CA HIS A 111 -15.24 24.03 11.57
C HIS A 111 -15.94 22.72 11.17
N LEU A 112 -15.56 22.12 10.04
CA LEU A 112 -16.10 20.80 9.61
C LEU A 112 -15.84 19.68 10.63
N ARG A 113 -14.79 19.81 11.44
CA ARG A 113 -14.46 18.89 12.54
C ARG A 113 -15.13 19.25 13.88
N GLY A 114 -15.97 20.29 13.91
CA GLY A 114 -16.66 20.78 15.12
C GLY A 114 -15.72 21.40 16.17
N ARG A 115 -14.51 21.84 15.76
CA ARG A 115 -13.54 22.44 16.69
C ARG A 115 -13.73 23.95 16.87
N ILE A 116 -14.38 24.60 15.91
CA ILE A 116 -14.81 25.99 15.98
C ILE A 116 -16.24 26.07 15.46
N ASP A 117 -17.04 26.96 16.03
CA ASP A 117 -18.40 27.24 15.58
C ASP A 117 -18.40 28.10 14.29
N GLU A 118 -19.58 28.33 13.72
CA GLU A 118 -19.75 29.08 12.48
C GLU A 118 -19.46 30.58 12.65
N ASP A 119 -19.75 31.13 13.83
CA ASP A 119 -19.49 32.53 14.16
C ASP A 119 -17.98 32.82 14.23
N GLU A 120 -17.21 31.94 14.88
CA GLU A 120 -15.75 32.01 14.95
C GLU A 120 -15.10 31.79 13.58
N LEU A 121 -15.64 30.88 12.75
CA LEU A 121 -15.17 30.72 11.36
C LEU A 121 -15.39 32.02 10.57
N THR A 122 -16.59 32.61 10.67
CA THR A 122 -16.95 33.83 9.96
C THR A 122 -16.07 35.00 10.39
N ARG A 123 -15.83 35.14 11.70
CA ARG A 123 -14.92 36.15 12.26
C ARG A 123 -13.50 36.00 11.74
N ARG A 124 -12.92 34.79 11.79
CA ARG A 124 -11.55 34.53 11.30
C ARG A 124 -11.40 34.79 9.81
N LEU A 125 -12.39 34.39 8.99
CA LEU A 125 -12.38 34.68 7.56
C LEU A 125 -12.46 36.18 7.29
N ALA A 126 -13.33 36.91 8.01
CA ALA A 126 -13.45 38.36 7.90
C ALA A 126 -12.16 39.09 8.30
N ASP A 127 -11.56 38.72 9.43
CA ASP A 127 -10.27 39.26 9.91
C ASP A 127 -9.14 38.99 8.90
N GLY A 128 -9.20 37.85 8.19
CA GLY A 128 -8.28 37.50 7.12
C GLY A 128 -8.57 38.15 5.76
N GLY A 129 -9.64 38.94 5.64
CA GLY A 129 -10.07 39.57 4.37
C GLY A 129 -10.68 38.60 3.35
N TYR A 130 -11.16 37.44 3.81
CA TYR A 130 -11.80 36.43 2.98
C TYR A 130 -13.33 36.52 3.07
N PRO A 131 -14.07 36.31 1.97
CA PRO A 131 -15.53 36.29 2.01
C PRO A 131 -16.03 35.08 2.81
N SER A 132 -17.15 35.24 3.51
CA SER A 132 -17.77 34.12 4.23
C SER A 132 -18.19 33.00 3.27
N PRO A 133 -18.23 31.74 3.73
CA PRO A 133 -18.61 30.60 2.88
C PRO A 133 -20.01 30.75 2.28
N ALA A 134 -20.95 31.33 3.05
CA ALA A 134 -22.31 31.63 2.61
C ALA A 134 -22.35 32.58 1.39
N THR A 135 -21.47 33.58 1.35
CA THR A 135 -21.39 34.53 0.24
C THR A 135 -20.85 33.87 -1.04
N LYS A 136 -19.93 32.90 -0.92
CA LYS A 136 -19.47 32.10 -2.08
C LYS A 136 -20.57 31.18 -2.63
N ALA A 137 -21.38 30.58 -1.76
CA ALA A 137 -22.51 29.76 -2.18
C ALA A 137 -23.53 30.59 -2.97
N GLN A 138 -23.76 31.84 -2.59
CA GLN A 138 -24.66 32.75 -3.31
C GLN A 138 -24.09 33.26 -4.65
N LEU A 139 -22.77 33.47 -4.74
CA LEU A 139 -22.11 33.87 -6.00
C LEU A 139 -22.12 32.73 -7.04
N SER A 140 -22.13 31.47 -6.61
CA SER A 140 -22.01 30.31 -7.50
C SER A 140 -23.29 29.98 -8.28
N PHE A 141 -24.44 30.55 -7.91
CA PHE A 141 -25.74 30.27 -8.56
C PHE A 141 -26.21 31.35 -9.55
N ARG A 142 -25.43 32.43 -9.78
CA ARG A 142 -25.81 33.50 -10.72
C ARG A 142 -25.02 33.54 -12.01
N HIS A 143 -24.05 32.65 -12.21
CA HIS A 143 -23.66 32.34 -13.57
C HIS A 143 -24.74 31.45 -14.16
N HIS A 144 -25.64 32.04 -14.94
CA HIS A 144 -26.23 31.31 -16.05
C HIS A 144 -25.05 30.73 -16.82
N TYR A 145 -24.77 29.45 -16.59
CA TYR A 145 -24.06 28.67 -17.58
C TYR A 145 -24.93 28.77 -18.83
N ALA A 146 -24.64 29.73 -19.69
CA ALA A 146 -24.90 29.57 -21.10
C ALA A 146 -24.11 28.32 -21.44
N GLY A 147 -24.81 27.18 -21.48
CA GLY A 147 -24.21 25.96 -21.99
C GLY A 147 -23.52 26.31 -23.31
N PRO A 148 -22.32 25.78 -23.58
CA PRO A 148 -21.69 25.99 -24.88
C PRO A 148 -22.73 25.72 -25.97
N PRO A 149 -22.83 26.59 -27.00
CA PRO A 149 -23.84 26.42 -28.04
C PRO A 149 -23.78 24.99 -28.57
N ALA A 150 -24.94 24.36 -28.74
CA ALA A 150 -25.07 22.98 -29.20
C ALA A 150 -24.49 22.73 -30.59
N SER A 151 -23.88 23.73 -31.24
CA SER A 151 -23.14 23.61 -32.49
C SER A 151 -21.98 22.60 -32.40
N TRP A 152 -21.36 22.40 -31.24
CA TRP A 152 -20.31 21.38 -31.09
C TRP A 152 -20.84 19.94 -31.18
N LEU A 153 -22.15 19.75 -30.94
CA LEU A 153 -22.83 18.45 -31.08
C LEU A 153 -23.18 18.18 -32.55
N ALA A 154 -23.39 19.24 -33.35
CA ALA A 154 -23.64 19.13 -34.78
C ALA A 154 -22.39 18.74 -35.59
N GLU A 155 -21.18 19.06 -35.12
CA GLU A 155 -19.92 18.59 -35.73
C GLU A 155 -19.64 17.09 -35.50
N LEU A 156 -20.33 16.45 -34.55
CA LEU A 156 -20.24 15.00 -34.32
C LEU A 156 -21.20 14.18 -35.20
N ASP A 157 -22.24 14.81 -35.74
CA ASP A 157 -23.25 14.19 -36.60
C ASP A 157 -22.97 14.42 -38.11
N ASP A 158 -21.89 15.12 -38.47
CA ASP A 158 -21.45 15.23 -39.86
C ASP A 158 -20.76 13.92 -40.29
N GLU A 159 -21.61 12.94 -40.61
CA GLU A 159 -21.27 11.65 -41.19
C GLU A 159 -20.51 11.83 -42.52
N SER A 160 -19.19 11.99 -42.42
CA SER A 160 -18.31 11.65 -43.53
C SER A 160 -18.57 10.19 -43.92
N PRO A 161 -18.79 9.87 -45.21
CA PRO A 161 -19.10 8.52 -45.65
C PRO A 161 -17.98 7.57 -45.22
N VAL A 162 -18.32 6.65 -44.32
CA VAL A 162 -17.45 5.59 -43.84
C VAL A 162 -16.92 4.81 -45.05
N PRO A 163 -15.60 4.78 -45.31
CA PRO A 163 -15.05 3.94 -46.37
C PRO A 163 -15.42 2.48 -46.10
N PRO A 164 -15.67 1.66 -47.13
CA PRO A 164 -16.11 0.29 -46.95
C PRO A 164 -15.13 -0.45 -46.02
N ARG A 165 -15.67 -0.91 -44.88
CA ARG A 165 -15.01 -1.80 -43.93
C ARG A 165 -14.55 -3.07 -44.66
N ILE A 166 -13.30 -3.07 -45.12
CA ILE A 166 -12.59 -4.31 -45.38
C ILE A 166 -12.46 -5.02 -44.03
N ALA A 167 -13.03 -6.22 -43.95
CA ALA A 167 -13.15 -7.04 -42.75
C ALA A 167 -11.78 -7.37 -42.10
N ALA A 168 -11.24 -6.46 -41.30
CA ALA A 168 -10.07 -6.69 -40.45
C ALA A 168 -10.44 -7.32 -39.09
N THR A 169 -11.73 -7.37 -38.75
CA THR A 169 -12.23 -7.89 -37.46
C THR A 169 -12.18 -9.42 -37.35
N ALA A 170 -12.07 -10.16 -38.46
CA ALA A 170 -12.00 -11.63 -38.42
C ALA A 170 -10.56 -12.16 -38.16
N ILE A 171 -9.53 -11.42 -38.57
CA ILE A 171 -8.14 -11.93 -38.56
C ILE A 171 -7.50 -11.84 -37.15
N ASN A 172 -7.87 -10.83 -36.34
CA ASN A 172 -7.37 -10.72 -34.96
C ASN A 172 -8.05 -11.71 -33.99
N GLY A 173 -9.34 -11.97 -34.16
CA GLY A 173 -10.07 -12.94 -33.32
C GLY A 173 -9.61 -14.39 -33.52
N GLN A 174 -9.19 -14.77 -34.74
CA GLN A 174 -8.66 -16.11 -35.03
C GLN A 174 -7.21 -16.31 -34.57
N ARG A 175 -6.34 -15.29 -34.63
CA ARG A 175 -4.97 -15.38 -34.08
C ARG A 175 -4.95 -15.43 -32.55
N GLN A 176 -5.85 -14.71 -31.86
CA GLN A 176 -5.99 -14.82 -30.41
C GLN A 176 -6.56 -16.17 -29.97
N ARG A 177 -7.48 -16.77 -30.75
CA ARG A 177 -7.99 -18.13 -30.48
C ARG A 177 -7.00 -19.25 -30.80
N GLN A 178 -6.12 -19.09 -31.80
CA GLN A 178 -5.09 -20.09 -32.10
C GLN A 178 -3.89 -20.06 -31.14
N ALA A 179 -3.60 -18.92 -30.50
CA ALA A 179 -2.63 -18.85 -29.40
C ALA A 179 -3.15 -19.49 -28.08
N ALA A 180 -4.47 -19.67 -27.94
CA ALA A 180 -5.11 -20.20 -26.75
C ALA A 180 -5.03 -21.75 -26.60
N LEU A 181 -4.47 -22.46 -27.59
CA LEU A 181 -4.38 -23.94 -27.55
C LEU A 181 -3.00 -24.47 -27.17
N THR A 182 -1.98 -23.61 -27.06
CA THR A 182 -0.76 -23.95 -26.32
C THR A 182 -1.03 -23.65 -24.86
N SER A 183 -1.17 -24.70 -24.05
CA SER A 183 -1.36 -24.64 -22.59
C SER A 183 -0.18 -23.97 -21.91
N SER A 184 -0.07 -22.64 -22.00
CA SER A 184 0.84 -21.88 -21.15
C SER A 184 0.26 -21.89 -19.75
N LEU A 185 1.05 -22.35 -18.79
CA LEU A 185 0.73 -22.24 -17.38
C LEU A 185 0.35 -20.78 -17.04
N PRO A 186 -0.63 -20.55 -16.14
CA PRO A 186 -0.99 -19.20 -15.73
C PRO A 186 0.21 -18.48 -15.12
N LEU A 187 0.27 -17.17 -15.30
CA LEU A 187 1.35 -16.33 -14.77
C LEU A 187 1.28 -16.34 -13.24
N SER A 188 2.34 -16.79 -12.56
CA SER A 188 2.39 -16.75 -11.09
C SER A 188 2.94 -15.40 -10.65
N VAL A 189 2.23 -14.72 -9.75
CA VAL A 189 2.54 -13.37 -9.27
C VAL A 189 2.52 -13.38 -7.75
N GLN A 190 3.68 -13.11 -7.16
CA GLN A 190 3.84 -12.85 -5.74
C GLN A 190 3.91 -11.34 -5.52
N THR A 191 2.90 -10.79 -4.84
CA THR A 191 2.76 -9.36 -4.54
C THR A 191 3.06 -9.02 -3.09
N LEU A 192 3.08 -10.01 -2.19
CA LEU A 192 3.41 -9.83 -0.79
C LEU A 192 4.92 -9.92 -0.58
N GLY A 193 5.52 -8.79 -0.20
CA GLY A 193 6.96 -8.60 -0.12
C GLY A 193 7.55 -8.02 -1.40
N ALA A 194 8.71 -8.54 -1.81
CA ALA A 194 9.30 -8.17 -3.09
C ALA A 194 8.47 -8.77 -4.22
N LEU A 195 8.11 -7.94 -5.21
CA LEU A 195 7.38 -8.42 -6.38
C LEU A 195 8.16 -9.54 -7.06
N LYS A 196 7.50 -10.67 -7.31
CA LYS A 196 8.03 -11.75 -8.14
C LYS A 196 6.99 -12.19 -9.16
N VAL A 197 7.40 -12.30 -10.42
CA VAL A 197 6.54 -12.69 -11.54
C VAL A 197 7.20 -13.83 -12.30
N CYS A 198 6.51 -14.96 -12.38
CA CYS A 198 6.99 -16.18 -13.05
C CYS A 198 6.05 -16.61 -14.17
N ASP A 199 6.60 -16.89 -15.34
CA ASP A 199 5.92 -17.49 -16.49
C ASP A 199 6.31 -18.97 -16.57
N GLY A 200 5.50 -19.85 -15.97
CA GLY A 200 5.93 -21.21 -15.65
C GLY A 200 7.16 -21.18 -14.74
N ASP A 201 8.25 -21.80 -15.17
CA ASP A 201 9.51 -21.84 -14.42
C ASP A 201 10.42 -20.62 -14.66
N LYS A 202 10.07 -19.75 -15.63
CA LYS A 202 10.89 -18.59 -15.97
C LYS A 202 10.52 -17.39 -15.09
N ASP A 203 11.47 -16.94 -14.26
CA ASP A 203 11.36 -15.67 -13.55
C ASP A 203 11.55 -14.50 -14.53
N VAL A 204 10.49 -13.70 -14.71
CA VAL A 204 10.47 -12.51 -15.60
C VAL A 204 10.51 -11.20 -14.81
N THR A 205 10.68 -11.26 -13.49
CA THR A 205 10.67 -10.11 -12.57
C THR A 205 11.73 -9.09 -12.96
N ALA A 206 12.97 -9.52 -13.18
CA ALA A 206 14.07 -8.62 -13.51
C ALA A 206 13.86 -7.90 -14.85
N GLU A 207 13.29 -8.59 -15.85
CA GLU A 207 12.96 -8.01 -17.15
C GLU A 207 11.87 -6.92 -17.02
N LEU A 208 10.84 -7.18 -16.18
CA LEU A 208 9.79 -6.21 -15.88
C LEU A 208 10.34 -4.99 -15.13
N LEU A 209 11.10 -5.21 -14.06
CA LEU A 209 11.66 -4.14 -13.22
C LEU A 209 12.71 -3.28 -13.97
N ALA A 210 13.42 -3.86 -14.94
CA ALA A 210 14.34 -3.10 -15.81
C ALA A 210 13.62 -2.09 -16.73
N ALA A 211 12.29 -2.20 -16.87
CA ALA A 211 11.44 -1.28 -17.61
C ALA A 211 10.45 -0.58 -16.66
N PRO A 212 10.88 0.42 -15.87
CA PRO A 212 10.11 0.93 -14.72
C PRO A 212 8.74 1.49 -15.11
N THR A 213 8.60 2.16 -16.26
CA THR A 213 7.28 2.64 -16.74
C THR A 213 6.33 1.49 -17.09
N ALA A 214 6.86 0.39 -17.65
CA ALA A 214 6.05 -0.80 -17.95
C ALA A 214 5.69 -1.56 -16.67
N SER A 215 6.65 -1.68 -15.74
CA SER A 215 6.42 -2.23 -14.41
C SER A 215 5.32 -1.46 -13.67
N TYR A 216 5.40 -0.13 -13.66
CA TYR A 216 4.41 0.72 -13.01
C TYR A 216 3.02 0.55 -13.64
N LEU A 217 2.91 0.62 -14.97
CA LEU A 217 1.63 0.40 -15.65
C LEU A 217 1.04 -0.97 -15.32
N TRP A 218 1.85 -2.03 -15.37
CA TRP A 218 1.36 -3.37 -15.11
C TRP A 218 0.92 -3.57 -13.65
N GLN A 219 1.72 -3.10 -12.69
CA GLN A 219 1.35 -3.16 -11.27
C GLN A 219 0.11 -2.29 -10.97
N TYR A 220 -0.02 -1.11 -11.60
CA TYR A 220 -1.23 -0.29 -11.50
C TYR A 220 -2.48 -1.06 -11.97
N LEU A 221 -2.41 -1.68 -13.15
CA LEU A 221 -3.51 -2.47 -13.69
C LEU A 221 -3.81 -3.70 -12.81
N LEU A 222 -2.79 -4.33 -12.23
CA LEU A 222 -2.95 -5.44 -11.29
C LEU A 222 -3.70 -5.00 -10.04
N VAL A 223 -3.28 -3.90 -9.41
CA VAL A 223 -3.93 -3.34 -8.22
C VAL A 223 -5.38 -2.97 -8.53
N ARG A 224 -5.64 -2.35 -9.69
CA ARG A 224 -7.00 -2.05 -10.14
C ARG A 224 -7.84 -3.30 -10.32
N ALA A 225 -7.29 -4.36 -10.90
CA ALA A 225 -8.02 -5.61 -11.10
C ALA A 225 -8.27 -6.38 -9.79
N ILE A 226 -7.41 -6.22 -8.77
CA ILE A 226 -7.68 -6.72 -7.41
C ILE A 226 -8.77 -5.88 -6.72
N HIS A 227 -8.73 -4.56 -6.92
CA HIS A 227 -9.69 -3.63 -6.33
C HIS A 227 -11.10 -3.82 -6.92
N GLU A 228 -11.19 -3.84 -8.25
CA GLU A 228 -12.40 -3.92 -9.06
C GLU A 228 -12.25 -5.02 -10.15
N PRO A 229 -12.46 -6.30 -9.79
CA PRO A 229 -12.31 -7.41 -10.74
C PRO A 229 -13.25 -7.27 -11.95
N GLY A 230 -12.69 -7.47 -13.15
CA GLY A 230 -13.43 -7.43 -14.41
C GLY A 230 -13.85 -6.05 -14.89
N HIS A 231 -13.46 -4.97 -14.21
CA HIS A 231 -13.79 -3.60 -14.63
C HIS A 231 -12.78 -3.08 -15.68
N PRO A 232 -13.20 -2.83 -16.93
CA PRO A 232 -12.32 -2.24 -17.94
C PRO A 232 -12.01 -0.78 -17.59
N ILE A 233 -10.75 -0.38 -17.78
CA ILE A 233 -10.28 0.97 -17.44
C ILE A 233 -10.10 1.77 -18.73
N PRO A 234 -10.80 2.90 -18.91
CA PRO A 234 -10.60 3.77 -20.06
C PRO A 234 -9.14 4.19 -20.18
N ARG A 235 -8.55 4.08 -21.38
CA ARG A 235 -7.14 4.36 -21.67
C ARG A 235 -6.66 5.74 -21.26
N THR A 236 -7.57 6.69 -21.12
CA THR A 236 -7.26 8.05 -20.65
C THR A 236 -6.76 8.05 -19.22
N ILE A 237 -7.32 7.21 -18.34
CA ILE A 237 -6.96 7.15 -16.92
C ILE A 237 -5.50 6.69 -16.73
N PRO A 238 -5.05 5.52 -17.24
CA PRO A 238 -3.66 5.10 -17.11
C PRO A 238 -2.69 5.98 -17.91
N ALA A 239 -3.15 6.64 -18.99
CA ALA A 239 -2.33 7.59 -19.72
C ALA A 239 -2.04 8.86 -18.90
N GLU A 240 -3.05 9.38 -18.20
CA GLU A 240 -2.93 10.50 -17.26
C GLU A 240 -2.06 10.11 -16.05
N GLU A 241 -2.30 8.95 -15.48
CA GLU A 241 -1.57 8.40 -14.33
C GLU A 241 -0.06 8.25 -14.59
N LEU A 242 0.31 7.83 -15.81
CA LEU A 242 1.71 7.67 -16.24
C LEU A 242 2.40 8.99 -16.58
N HIS A 243 1.65 9.96 -17.08
CA HIS A 243 2.18 11.19 -17.67
C HIS A 243 1.35 12.41 -17.25
N PRO A 244 1.28 12.70 -15.93
CA PRO A 244 0.48 13.82 -15.45
C PRO A 244 1.00 15.15 -16.02
N GLY A 245 0.07 16.04 -16.36
CA GLY A 245 0.38 17.39 -16.86
C GLY A 245 0.74 17.50 -18.36
N TYR A 246 0.80 16.38 -19.09
CA TYR A 246 0.89 16.41 -20.55
C TYR A 246 -0.49 16.56 -21.20
N GLU A 247 -0.53 17.06 -22.43
CA GLU A 247 -1.75 17.07 -23.24
C GLU A 247 -2.26 15.64 -23.49
N ARG A 248 -3.58 15.45 -23.44
CA ARG A 248 -4.26 14.15 -23.54
C ARG A 248 -3.82 13.32 -24.75
N GLU A 249 -3.67 13.94 -25.92
CA GLU A 249 -3.22 13.23 -27.13
C GLU A 249 -1.80 12.69 -26.98
N THR A 250 -0.91 13.51 -26.40
CA THR A 250 0.47 13.12 -26.13
C THR A 250 0.54 11.98 -25.12
N GLN A 251 -0.28 12.02 -24.05
CA GLN A 251 -0.40 10.94 -23.07
C GLN A 251 -0.81 9.63 -23.75
N LEU A 252 -1.89 9.65 -24.54
CA LEU A 252 -2.40 8.47 -25.24
C LEU A 252 -1.41 7.92 -26.27
N MET A 253 -0.71 8.78 -27.01
CA MET A 253 0.35 8.37 -27.93
C MET A 253 1.48 7.65 -27.17
N ARG A 254 1.93 8.18 -26.03
CA ARG A 254 2.98 7.56 -25.21
C ARG A 254 2.53 6.22 -24.62
N LEU A 255 1.30 6.15 -24.11
CA LEU A 255 0.70 4.90 -23.65
C LEU A 255 0.66 3.85 -24.77
N ARG A 256 0.25 4.22 -25.99
CA ARG A 256 0.26 3.31 -27.14
C ARG A 256 1.67 2.78 -27.44
N LYS A 257 2.68 3.64 -27.44
CA LYS A 257 4.09 3.23 -27.63
C LYS A 257 4.56 2.30 -26.52
N LEU A 258 4.18 2.56 -25.27
CA LEU A 258 4.49 1.72 -24.12
C LEU A 258 3.85 0.34 -24.23
N LEU A 259 2.56 0.26 -24.56
CA LEU A 259 1.84 -1.01 -24.74
C LEU A 259 2.47 -1.85 -25.88
N ASN A 260 2.82 -1.23 -27.00
CA ASN A 260 3.53 -1.92 -28.09
C ASN A 260 4.91 -2.43 -27.63
N ARG A 261 5.63 -1.66 -26.81
CA ARG A 261 6.90 -2.10 -26.21
C ARG A 261 6.70 -3.26 -25.24
N MET A 262 5.64 -3.25 -24.42
CA MET A 262 5.32 -4.37 -23.52
C MET A 262 5.00 -5.63 -24.32
N HIS A 263 4.20 -5.52 -25.37
CA HIS A 263 3.86 -6.65 -26.23
C HIS A 263 5.10 -7.29 -26.90
N THR A 264 6.02 -6.45 -27.38
CA THR A 264 7.23 -6.92 -28.08
C THR A 264 8.33 -7.41 -27.15
N LYS A 265 8.55 -6.76 -26.00
CA LYS A 265 9.68 -7.06 -25.09
C LYS A 265 9.31 -7.90 -23.88
N LEU A 266 8.04 -7.89 -23.46
CA LEU A 266 7.54 -8.57 -22.26
C LEU A 266 6.30 -9.39 -22.63
N PRO A 267 6.40 -10.35 -23.58
CA PRO A 267 5.25 -11.07 -24.11
C PRO A 267 4.48 -11.80 -23.01
N ALA A 268 5.18 -12.44 -22.06
CA ALA A 268 4.59 -13.15 -20.93
C ALA A 268 3.64 -12.27 -20.11
N ILE A 269 4.07 -11.05 -19.79
CA ILE A 269 3.32 -10.05 -19.06
C ILE A 269 2.16 -9.49 -19.91
N SER A 270 2.41 -9.25 -21.19
CA SER A 270 1.38 -8.69 -22.08
C SER A 270 0.21 -9.63 -22.35
N ARG A 271 0.40 -10.95 -22.19
CA ARG A 271 -0.68 -11.94 -22.35
C ARG A 271 -1.78 -11.81 -21.30
N SER A 272 -1.45 -11.32 -20.11
CA SER A 272 -2.45 -11.05 -19.06
C SER A 272 -3.21 -9.73 -19.27
N LEU A 273 -2.89 -8.97 -20.33
CA LEU A 273 -3.51 -7.68 -20.62
C LEU A 273 -4.49 -7.80 -21.78
N THR A 274 -5.74 -7.44 -21.53
CA THR A 274 -6.74 -7.20 -22.56
C THR A 274 -6.67 -5.73 -22.96
N VAL A 275 -6.24 -5.48 -24.19
CA VAL A 275 -6.12 -4.13 -24.76
C VAL A 275 -7.19 -3.96 -25.84
N THR A 276 -8.17 -3.09 -25.61
CA THR A 276 -9.13 -2.68 -26.62
C THR A 276 -8.77 -1.30 -27.18
N GLU A 277 -9.56 -0.80 -28.12
CA GLU A 277 -9.37 0.57 -28.63
C GLU A 277 -9.51 1.61 -27.52
N ARG A 278 -10.49 1.40 -26.63
CA ARG A 278 -10.91 2.37 -25.61
C ARG A 278 -10.38 2.03 -24.21
N ASP A 279 -10.18 0.76 -23.91
CA ASP A 279 -9.98 0.28 -22.55
C ASP A 279 -8.74 -0.60 -22.40
N LEU A 280 -8.27 -0.68 -21.16
CA LEU A 280 -7.24 -1.60 -20.69
C LEU A 280 -7.77 -2.37 -19.50
N MET A 281 -7.48 -3.65 -19.46
CA MET A 281 -7.82 -4.50 -18.32
C MET A 281 -6.73 -5.55 -18.14
N LEU A 282 -6.35 -5.80 -16.89
CA LEU A 282 -5.57 -6.98 -16.55
C LEU A 282 -6.53 -8.10 -16.20
N ASP A 283 -6.41 -9.22 -16.90
CA ASP A 283 -7.21 -10.42 -16.63
C ASP A 283 -6.54 -11.22 -15.51
N VAL A 284 -7.07 -11.06 -14.29
CA VAL A 284 -6.55 -11.73 -13.10
C VAL A 284 -6.80 -13.23 -13.16
N GLU A 285 -7.80 -13.72 -13.90
CA GLU A 285 -8.08 -15.17 -14.00
C GLU A 285 -6.98 -15.92 -14.74
N THR A 286 -6.25 -15.23 -15.63
CA THR A 286 -5.06 -15.76 -16.30
C THR A 286 -3.81 -15.77 -15.43
N CYS A 287 -3.89 -15.19 -14.23
CA CYS A 287 -2.81 -15.05 -13.27
C CYS A 287 -3.13 -15.82 -11.98
N ARG A 288 -2.10 -16.38 -11.34
CA ARG A 288 -2.17 -16.84 -9.95
C ARG A 288 -1.52 -15.78 -9.08
N VAL A 289 -2.35 -14.95 -8.46
CA VAL A 289 -1.91 -13.80 -7.66
C VAL A 289 -2.13 -14.12 -6.19
N ASP A 290 -1.07 -14.14 -5.39
CA ASP A 290 -1.12 -14.45 -3.95
C ASP A 290 -2.14 -13.60 -3.18
N ALA A 291 -2.19 -12.28 -3.43
CA ALA A 291 -3.15 -11.38 -2.81
C ALA A 291 -4.61 -11.76 -3.12
N VAL A 292 -4.89 -12.20 -4.35
CA VAL A 292 -6.24 -12.62 -4.75
C VAL A 292 -6.62 -13.93 -4.09
N GLU A 293 -5.67 -14.86 -3.99
CA GLU A 293 -5.86 -16.14 -3.29
C GLU A 293 -6.21 -15.92 -1.81
N ILE A 294 -5.51 -15.01 -1.12
CA ILE A 294 -5.80 -14.65 0.27
C ILE A 294 -7.18 -14.03 0.44
N LEU A 295 -7.53 -13.06 -0.42
CA LEU A 295 -8.84 -12.41 -0.38
C LEU A 295 -9.97 -13.43 -0.62
N ARG A 296 -9.78 -14.35 -1.56
CA ARG A 296 -10.71 -15.44 -1.85
C ARG A 296 -10.82 -16.41 -0.67
N LEU A 297 -9.69 -16.86 -0.10
CA LEU A 297 -9.69 -17.77 1.05
C LEU A 297 -10.44 -17.18 2.24
N ALA A 298 -10.28 -15.89 2.50
CA ALA A 298 -11.01 -15.19 3.57
C ALA A 298 -12.52 -15.10 3.27
N ALA A 299 -12.90 -14.89 2.01
CA ALA A 299 -14.30 -14.82 1.58
C ALA A 299 -15.00 -16.20 1.61
N ASP A 300 -14.30 -17.26 1.22
CA ASP A 300 -14.85 -18.62 1.10
C ASP A 300 -14.99 -19.36 2.44
N ASN A 301 -14.31 -18.88 3.49
CA ASN A 301 -14.28 -19.53 4.80
C ASN A 301 -14.85 -18.66 5.94
N PRO A 302 -16.09 -18.14 5.81
CA PRO A 302 -16.69 -17.39 6.90
C PRO A 302 -17.10 -18.33 8.06
N GLY A 303 -17.12 -17.77 9.27
CA GLY A 303 -17.77 -18.39 10.44
C GLY A 303 -16.85 -19.22 11.33
N THR A 304 -17.46 -20.06 12.18
CA THR A 304 -16.79 -20.85 13.24
C THR A 304 -16.91 -22.36 12.97
N GLY A 305 -16.02 -23.17 13.57
CA GLY A 305 -16.06 -24.63 13.44
C GLY A 305 -14.81 -25.29 12.84
N LEU A 306 -14.90 -26.60 12.60
CA LEU A 306 -13.79 -27.38 12.03
C LEU A 306 -13.60 -27.07 10.55
N LEU A 307 -12.35 -27.20 10.11
CA LEU A 307 -11.91 -26.99 8.74
C LEU A 307 -11.27 -28.29 8.25
N PRO A 308 -11.36 -28.63 6.95
CA PRO A 308 -10.57 -29.70 6.37
C PRO A 308 -9.07 -29.42 6.52
N GLU A 309 -8.26 -30.44 6.80
CA GLU A 309 -6.80 -30.29 7.00
C GLU A 309 -6.09 -29.63 5.80
N ALA A 310 -6.56 -29.89 4.59
CA ALA A 310 -6.03 -29.26 3.38
C ALA A 310 -6.24 -27.73 3.39
N VAL A 311 -7.42 -27.27 3.82
CA VAL A 311 -7.74 -25.84 3.93
C VAL A 311 -6.96 -25.21 5.08
N VAL A 312 -6.75 -25.93 6.18
CA VAL A 312 -5.91 -25.46 7.30
C VAL A 312 -4.49 -25.18 6.81
N ALA A 313 -3.87 -26.12 6.09
CA ALA A 313 -2.53 -25.95 5.54
C ALA A 313 -2.46 -24.78 4.54
N GLU A 314 -3.48 -24.62 3.70
CA GLU A 314 -3.58 -23.50 2.76
C GLU A 314 -3.69 -22.15 3.48
N ILE A 315 -4.53 -22.05 4.53
CA ILE A 315 -4.67 -20.85 5.36
C ILE A 315 -3.37 -20.53 6.11
N GLU A 316 -2.71 -21.53 6.70
CA GLU A 316 -1.42 -21.33 7.38
C GLU A 316 -0.35 -20.80 6.42
N SER A 317 -0.27 -21.36 5.20
CA SER A 317 0.62 -20.87 4.15
C SER A 317 0.29 -19.44 3.72
N ALA A 318 -1.00 -19.13 3.53
CA ALA A 318 -1.48 -17.80 3.15
C ALA A 318 -1.15 -16.75 4.23
N ILE A 319 -1.39 -17.06 5.51
CA ILE A 319 -1.06 -16.18 6.64
C ILE A 319 0.44 -15.91 6.69
N ALA A 320 1.28 -16.94 6.52
CA ALA A 320 2.73 -16.76 6.49
C ALA A 320 3.18 -15.81 5.36
N ALA A 321 2.55 -15.88 4.18
CA ALA A 321 2.81 -14.96 3.07
C ALA A 321 2.38 -13.51 3.38
N THR A 322 1.25 -13.29 4.06
CA THR A 322 0.76 -11.95 4.44
C THR A 322 1.60 -11.22 5.49
N ALA A 323 2.64 -11.84 6.05
CA ALA A 323 3.55 -11.16 6.95
C ALA A 323 4.34 -10.03 6.26
N ALA A 324 4.47 -10.10 4.93
CA ALA A 324 5.15 -9.09 4.12
C ALA A 324 4.18 -8.03 3.59
N GLU A 325 4.70 -6.83 3.33
CA GLU A 325 3.91 -5.71 2.80
C GLU A 325 3.53 -5.93 1.33
N PHE A 326 2.26 -5.68 0.99
CA PHE A 326 1.79 -5.74 -0.40
C PHE A 326 2.44 -4.64 -1.25
N LEU A 327 3.14 -5.06 -2.31
CA LEU A 327 3.93 -4.23 -3.22
C LEU A 327 4.83 -3.25 -2.44
N ALA A 328 5.78 -3.80 -1.68
CA ALA A 328 6.62 -3.01 -0.77
C ALA A 328 7.41 -1.88 -1.46
N ASP A 329 7.76 -2.06 -2.74
CA ASP A 329 8.52 -1.08 -3.53
C ASP A 329 7.63 -0.11 -4.35
N TRP A 330 6.30 -0.14 -4.15
CA TRP A 330 5.35 0.67 -4.91
C TRP A 330 5.65 2.18 -4.84
N ASP A 331 5.81 2.71 -3.62
CA ASP A 331 5.98 4.15 -3.41
C ASP A 331 7.24 4.69 -4.11
N ASP A 332 8.33 3.91 -4.08
CA ASP A 332 9.59 4.27 -4.73
C ASP A 332 9.44 4.23 -6.28
N LEU A 333 8.66 3.27 -6.79
CA LEU A 333 8.34 3.17 -8.22
C LEU A 333 7.43 4.32 -8.69
N GLU A 334 6.36 4.62 -7.94
CA GLU A 334 5.44 5.73 -8.22
C GLU A 334 6.18 7.07 -8.23
N GLN A 335 6.95 7.34 -7.17
CA GLN A 335 7.77 8.55 -7.07
C GLN A 335 8.73 8.70 -8.25
N THR A 336 9.27 7.59 -8.76
CA THR A 336 10.19 7.58 -9.91
C THR A 336 9.47 7.90 -11.23
N ILE A 337 8.22 7.47 -11.39
CA ILE A 337 7.50 7.55 -12.67
C ILE A 337 6.68 8.84 -12.79
N ASN A 338 5.92 9.21 -11.76
CA ASN A 338 4.97 10.32 -11.83
C ASN A 338 5.16 11.38 -10.72
N GLU A 339 6.23 11.24 -9.92
CA GLU A 339 6.55 12.12 -8.79
C GLU A 339 5.52 12.08 -7.64
N GLY A 340 4.73 10.99 -7.55
CA GLY A 340 3.68 10.86 -6.54
C GLY A 340 2.42 11.68 -6.83
N ARG A 341 2.20 12.07 -8.08
CA ARG A 341 1.02 12.85 -8.51
C ARG A 341 -0.16 11.97 -8.98
N GLY A 342 -0.04 10.67 -8.82
CA GLY A 342 -1.01 9.68 -9.25
C GLY A 342 -2.18 9.48 -8.28
N ALA A 343 -3.26 8.87 -8.78
CA ALA A 343 -4.35 8.36 -7.94
C ALA A 343 -4.09 6.90 -7.49
N ALA A 344 -3.05 6.26 -8.01
CA ALA A 344 -2.75 4.86 -7.74
C ALA A 344 -2.47 4.54 -6.26
N GLU A 345 -1.88 5.47 -5.51
CA GLU A 345 -1.60 5.32 -4.07
C GLU A 345 -2.86 4.93 -3.28
N GLU A 346 -4.02 5.51 -3.62
CA GLU A 346 -5.27 5.22 -2.91
C GLU A 346 -5.73 3.77 -3.13
N TYR A 347 -5.61 3.25 -4.35
CA TYR A 347 -5.94 1.86 -4.65
C TYR A 347 -5.00 0.88 -3.94
N VAL A 348 -3.70 1.16 -3.93
CA VAL A 348 -2.71 0.32 -3.21
C VAL A 348 -3.01 0.31 -1.71
N ARG A 349 -3.30 1.48 -1.13
CA ARG A 349 -3.68 1.59 0.28
C ARG A 349 -4.96 0.82 0.60
N SER A 350 -5.98 0.95 -0.26
CA SER A 350 -7.25 0.21 -0.14
C SER A 350 -7.01 -1.31 -0.17
N VAL A 351 -6.23 -1.81 -1.11
CA VAL A 351 -5.89 -3.26 -1.20
C VAL A 351 -5.08 -3.71 0.03
N ARG A 352 -4.13 -2.92 0.52
CA ARG A 352 -3.39 -3.21 1.77
C ARG A 352 -4.33 -3.37 2.97
N VAL A 353 -5.32 -2.47 3.12
CA VAL A 353 -6.33 -2.57 4.19
C VAL A 353 -7.16 -3.84 4.04
N ARG A 354 -7.67 -4.12 2.84
CA ARG A 354 -8.46 -5.34 2.57
C ARG A 354 -7.67 -6.63 2.84
N LEU A 355 -6.39 -6.67 2.49
CA LEU A 355 -5.52 -7.82 2.78
C LEU A 355 -5.27 -8.00 4.28
N GLN A 356 -5.12 -6.89 5.01
CA GLN A 356 -4.98 -6.91 6.46
C GLN A 356 -6.26 -7.44 7.12
N GLU A 357 -7.44 -6.98 6.67
CA GLU A 357 -8.74 -7.48 7.14
C GLU A 357 -8.92 -8.97 6.83
N ALA A 358 -8.54 -9.40 5.62
CA ALA A 358 -8.55 -10.81 5.22
C ALA A 358 -7.64 -11.66 6.10
N ARG A 359 -6.44 -11.18 6.43
CA ARG A 359 -5.53 -11.86 7.36
C ARG A 359 -6.17 -12.03 8.74
N VAL A 360 -6.83 -10.99 9.28
CA VAL A 360 -7.53 -11.09 10.56
C VAL A 360 -8.67 -12.11 10.50
N ILE A 361 -9.44 -12.14 9.40
CA ILE A 361 -10.49 -13.17 9.16
C ILE A 361 -9.89 -14.57 9.22
N LEU A 362 -8.81 -14.80 8.47
CA LEU A 362 -8.16 -16.10 8.37
C LEU A 362 -7.55 -16.55 9.71
N LEU A 363 -6.90 -15.65 10.45
CA LEU A 363 -6.39 -15.93 11.79
C LEU A 363 -7.54 -16.27 12.74
N ALA A 364 -8.62 -15.48 12.76
CA ALA A 364 -9.78 -15.76 13.61
C ALA A 364 -10.36 -17.16 13.29
N ARG A 365 -10.57 -17.45 12.01
CA ARG A 365 -11.08 -18.74 11.53
C ARG A 365 -10.19 -19.92 11.95
N LEU A 366 -8.87 -19.78 11.80
CA LEU A 366 -7.89 -20.79 12.21
C LEU A 366 -7.85 -20.96 13.74
N GLY A 367 -8.00 -19.86 14.48
CA GLY A 367 -8.14 -19.86 15.93
C GLY A 367 -9.37 -20.63 16.41
N SER A 368 -10.54 -20.38 15.82
CA SER A 368 -11.77 -21.11 16.13
C SER A 368 -11.64 -22.61 15.79
N HIS A 369 -10.95 -22.94 14.69
CA HIS A 369 -10.64 -24.33 14.33
C HIS A 369 -9.83 -25.04 15.44
N PHE A 370 -8.73 -24.44 15.92
CA PHE A 370 -7.93 -25.03 16.98
C PHE A 370 -8.68 -25.12 18.32
N LEU A 371 -9.56 -24.15 18.62
CA LEU A 371 -10.46 -24.26 19.78
C LEU A 371 -11.37 -25.48 19.68
N ALA A 372 -11.99 -25.71 18.53
CA ALA A 372 -12.88 -26.84 18.29
C ALA A 372 -12.15 -28.20 18.44
N ARG A 373 -10.86 -28.24 18.10
CA ARG A 373 -9.99 -29.41 18.30
C ARG A 373 -9.45 -29.57 19.73
N LYS A 374 -9.81 -28.66 20.65
CA LYS A 374 -9.27 -28.58 22.02
C LYS A 374 -7.75 -28.30 22.06
N GLU A 375 -7.20 -27.71 21.01
CA GLU A 375 -5.80 -27.27 20.91
C GLU A 375 -5.66 -25.83 21.42
N ALA A 376 -6.08 -25.58 22.67
CA ALA A 376 -6.26 -24.23 23.21
C ALA A 376 -4.98 -23.36 23.16
N GLY A 377 -3.79 -23.96 23.37
CA GLY A 377 -2.52 -23.23 23.29
C GLY A 377 -2.23 -22.64 21.90
N ARG A 378 -2.49 -23.41 20.82
CA ARG A 378 -2.35 -22.91 19.44
C ARG A 378 -3.39 -21.85 19.13
N ALA A 379 -4.63 -22.09 19.56
CA ALA A 379 -5.71 -21.11 19.38
C ALA A 379 -5.39 -19.76 20.04
N VAL A 380 -4.84 -19.76 21.27
CA VAL A 380 -4.43 -18.52 21.95
C VAL A 380 -3.40 -17.77 21.13
N ALA A 381 -2.35 -18.43 20.62
CA ALA A 381 -1.30 -17.76 19.85
C ALA A 381 -1.86 -17.07 18.59
N ILE A 382 -2.72 -17.79 17.85
CA ILE A 382 -3.33 -17.29 16.61
C ILE A 382 -4.33 -16.16 16.87
N LEU A 383 -5.23 -16.33 17.86
CA LEU A 383 -6.25 -15.33 18.19
C LEU A 383 -5.63 -14.07 18.85
N ASP A 384 -4.55 -14.22 19.60
CA ASP A 384 -3.82 -13.08 20.17
C ASP A 384 -3.14 -12.25 19.08
N GLU A 385 -2.61 -12.89 18.04
CA GLU A 385 -2.13 -12.18 16.85
C GLU A 385 -3.26 -11.44 16.13
N ALA A 386 -4.38 -12.11 15.85
CA ALA A 386 -5.55 -11.45 15.24
C ALA A 386 -6.00 -10.23 16.06
N PHE A 387 -6.10 -10.37 17.38
CA PHE A 387 -6.55 -9.32 18.28
C PHE A 387 -5.57 -8.14 18.36
N ARG A 388 -4.26 -8.40 18.24
CA ARG A 388 -3.26 -7.32 18.13
C ARG A 388 -3.39 -6.54 16.84
N LEU A 389 -3.77 -7.20 15.75
CA LEU A 389 -3.92 -6.60 14.43
C LEU A 389 -5.19 -5.75 14.32
N ASP A 390 -6.30 -6.22 14.89
CA ASP A 390 -7.59 -5.51 14.90
C ASP A 390 -8.34 -5.75 16.22
N PRO A 391 -8.06 -4.94 17.25
CA PRO A 391 -8.65 -5.14 18.58
C PRO A 391 -10.10 -4.67 18.66
N ASP A 392 -10.61 -3.99 17.63
CA ASP A 392 -11.98 -3.45 17.60
C ASP A 392 -12.94 -4.39 16.85
N ARG A 393 -12.43 -5.49 16.26
CA ARG A 393 -13.24 -6.50 15.60
C ARG A 393 -14.19 -7.20 16.57
N GLN A 394 -15.49 -7.10 16.27
CA GLN A 394 -16.54 -7.73 17.06
C GLN A 394 -16.32 -9.25 17.19
N GLY A 395 -16.50 -9.78 18.40
CA GLY A 395 -16.38 -11.21 18.72
C GLY A 395 -14.95 -11.72 18.90
N LEU A 396 -13.92 -11.02 18.42
CA LEU A 396 -12.54 -11.49 18.49
C LEU A 396 -12.00 -11.53 19.93
N ALA A 397 -12.34 -10.51 20.73
CA ALA A 397 -12.00 -10.48 22.16
C ALA A 397 -12.67 -11.63 22.94
N GLU A 398 -13.89 -12.00 22.57
CA GLU A 398 -14.62 -13.12 23.18
C GLU A 398 -13.98 -14.46 22.81
N GLU A 399 -13.62 -14.67 21.54
CA GLU A 399 -12.94 -15.89 21.10
C GLU A 399 -11.57 -16.04 21.76
N LEU A 400 -10.78 -14.97 21.81
CA LEU A 400 -9.49 -14.97 22.51
C LEU A 400 -9.68 -15.28 24.00
N THR A 401 -10.70 -14.72 24.63
CA THR A 401 -11.03 -15.01 26.03
C THR A 401 -11.38 -16.48 26.23
N LYS A 402 -12.22 -17.08 25.37
CA LYS A 402 -12.57 -18.51 25.42
C LYS A 402 -11.31 -19.37 25.28
N ALA A 403 -10.41 -19.02 24.36
CA ALA A 403 -9.14 -19.72 24.19
C ALA A 403 -8.23 -19.63 25.42
N LEU A 404 -8.10 -18.43 26.00
CA LEU A 404 -7.32 -18.20 27.22
C LEU A 404 -7.87 -18.99 28.42
N GLU A 405 -9.18 -19.05 28.58
CA GLU A 405 -9.83 -19.83 29.64
C GLU A 405 -9.64 -21.34 29.44
N ALA A 406 -9.80 -21.83 28.21
CA ALA A 406 -9.55 -23.22 27.86
C ALA A 406 -8.07 -23.62 28.08
N ALA A 407 -7.14 -22.69 27.89
CA ALA A 407 -5.71 -22.88 28.19
C ALA A 407 -5.34 -22.65 29.67
N GLY A 408 -6.30 -22.29 30.53
CA GLY A 408 -6.07 -22.05 31.97
C GLY A 408 -5.53 -20.65 32.33
N HIS A 409 -5.40 -19.73 31.38
CA HIS A 409 -4.89 -18.36 31.56
C HIS A 409 -5.96 -17.36 32.05
N ARG A 410 -6.65 -17.68 33.15
CA ARG A 410 -7.81 -16.91 33.67
C ARG A 410 -7.51 -15.43 33.94
N ALA A 411 -6.32 -15.10 34.45
CA ALA A 411 -5.95 -13.72 34.74
C ALA A 411 -5.86 -12.86 33.46
N ARG A 412 -5.25 -13.41 32.40
CA ARG A 412 -5.14 -12.74 31.10
C ARG A 412 -6.51 -12.64 30.41
N ALA A 413 -7.36 -13.67 30.52
CA ALA A 413 -8.74 -13.62 30.05
C ALA A 413 -9.53 -12.46 30.68
N ALA A 414 -9.43 -12.28 32.02
CA ALA A 414 -10.08 -11.17 32.72
C ALA A 414 -9.52 -9.80 32.30
N GLU A 415 -8.24 -9.71 31.94
CA GLU A 415 -7.66 -8.48 31.39
C GLU A 415 -8.23 -8.14 30.01
N VAL A 416 -8.27 -9.12 29.09
CA VAL A 416 -8.83 -8.93 27.74
C VAL A 416 -10.30 -8.49 27.83
N ARG A 417 -11.12 -9.15 28.68
CA ARG A 417 -12.51 -8.73 28.95
C ARG A 417 -12.61 -7.29 29.42
N ARG A 418 -11.79 -6.87 30.40
CA ARG A 418 -11.83 -5.49 30.92
C ARG A 418 -11.47 -4.47 29.85
N ARG A 419 -10.46 -4.75 29.01
CA ARG A 419 -10.07 -3.87 27.90
C ARG A 419 -11.19 -3.73 26.86
N TYR A 420 -11.93 -4.81 26.60
CA TYR A 420 -13.04 -4.81 25.64
C TYR A 420 -14.27 -4.06 26.18
N VAL A 421 -14.72 -4.38 27.41
CA VAL A 421 -15.89 -3.74 28.04
C VAL A 421 -15.72 -2.22 28.22
N GLN A 422 -14.49 -1.72 28.39
CA GLN A 422 -14.24 -0.27 28.50
C GLN A 422 -14.38 0.49 27.18
N ARG A 423 -14.54 -0.19 26.04
CA ARG A 423 -14.63 0.42 24.71
C ARG A 423 -16.07 0.54 24.17
N GLU A 424 -16.97 -0.28 24.68
CA GLU A 424 -18.43 -0.15 24.47
C GLU A 424 -18.99 0.91 25.44
#